data_AF-A0A1I1LM48-F1
#
_entry.id   AF-A0A1I1LM48-F1
#
_cell.length_a   1.000
_cell.length_b   1.000
_cell.length_c   1.000
_cell.angle_alpha   90.00
_cell.angle_beta   90.00
_cell.angle_gamma   90.00
#
_symmetry.space_group_name_H-M   'P 1'
#
loop_
_entity.id
_entity.type
_entity.pdbx_description
1 polymer ?
#
loop_
_entity_poly.entity_id
_entity_poly.type
_entity_poly.pdbx_seq_one_letter_code
_entity_poly.pdbx_strand_id
1 'polypeptide(L)' 'MSVKFDVFRDRIINADTEEVKDLIKQFRQSRQNGDISEEEEENLKDIAHRKLESGNEDPSS' A
#
# COMPACT_ATOMS: atom_id res chain seq x y z
N MET A 1 -8.28 -4.07 12.93
CA MET A 1 -7.54 -3.18 12.04
C MET A 1 -7.42 -1.81 12.69
N SER A 2 -6.25 -1.21 12.62
CA SER A 2 -5.92 0.12 13.09
C SER A 2 -6.47 1.17 12.14
N VAL A 3 -6.76 2.38 12.66
CA VAL A 3 -7.16 3.53 11.82
C VAL A 3 -6.09 3.82 10.76
N LYS A 4 -4.81 3.60 11.09
CA LYS A 4 -3.69 3.78 10.17
C LYS A 4 -3.72 2.79 9.01
N PHE A 5 -4.11 1.53 9.26
CA PHE A 5 -4.31 0.55 8.20
C PHE A 5 -5.35 1.02 7.18
N ASP A 6 -6.53 1.45 7.64
CA ASP A 6 -7.61 1.88 6.75
C ASP A 6 -7.20 3.11 5.91
N VAL A 7 -6.49 4.06 6.52
CA VAL A 7 -5.94 5.23 5.82
C VAL A 7 -4.93 4.82 4.74
N PHE A 8 -4.03 3.88 5.02
CA PHE A 8 -3.08 3.42 4.00
C PHE A 8 -3.76 2.66 2.87
N ARG A 9 -4.74 1.80 3.20
CA ARG A 9 -5.51 1.06 2.20
C ARG A 9 -6.20 2.00 1.23
N ASP A 10 -6.91 3.01 1.74
CA ASP A 10 -7.62 3.98 0.90
C ASP A 10 -6.65 4.79 0.04
N ARG A 11 -5.49 5.18 0.59
CA ARG A 11 -4.46 5.88 -0.17
C ARG A 11 -3.88 5.02 -1.30
N ILE A 12 -3.56 3.75 -1.04
CA ILE A 12 -3.01 2.85 -2.07
C ILE A 12 -4.01 2.63 -3.21
N ILE A 13 -5.30 2.46 -2.90
CA ILE A 13 -6.34 2.24 -3.91
C ILE A 13 -6.45 3.43 -4.87
N ASN A 14 -6.31 4.65 -4.35
CA ASN A 14 -6.46 5.89 -5.11
C ASN A 14 -5.16 6.44 -5.72
N ALA A 15 -4.01 5.92 -5.28
CA ALA A 15 -2.68 6.36 -5.73
C ALA A 15 -2.36 5.92 -7.17
N ASP A 16 -1.40 6.60 -7.81
CA ASP A 16 -0.72 6.12 -9.01
C ASP A 16 0.48 5.20 -8.67
N THR A 17 1.15 4.65 -9.67
CA THR A 17 2.24 3.67 -9.46
C THR A 17 3.46 4.26 -8.73
N GLU A 18 3.77 5.54 -8.92
CA GLU A 18 4.89 6.18 -8.23
C GLU A 18 4.51 6.51 -6.78
N GLU A 19 3.29 6.97 -6.54
CA GLU A 19 2.77 7.23 -5.20
C GLU A 19 2.68 5.94 -4.37
N VAL A 20 2.29 4.81 -4.97
CA VAL A 20 2.29 3.51 -4.28
C VAL A 20 3.68 3.12 -3.77
N LYS A 21 4.76 3.38 -4.54
CA LYS A 21 6.14 3.11 -4.10
C LYS A 21 6.51 3.92 -2.86
N ASP A 22 6.02 5.15 -2.75
CA ASP A 22 6.22 5.98 -1.57
C ASP A 22 5.38 5.51 -0.37
N LEU A 23 4.11 5.16 -0.61
CA LEU A 23 3.23 4.60 0.42
C LEU A 23 3.80 3.33 1.06
N ILE A 24 4.47 2.46 0.29
CA ILE A 24 5.18 1.28 0.79
C ILE A 24 6.22 1.65 1.85
N LYS A 25 6.95 2.75 1.66
CA LYS A 25 7.92 3.23 2.64
C LYS A 25 7.22 3.77 3.88
N GLN A 26 6.13 4.52 3.71
CA GLN A 26 5.38 5.14 4.81
C GLN A 26 4.74 4.11 5.75
N PHE A 27 4.09 3.07 5.23
CA PHE A 27 3.48 2.06 6.11
C PHE A 27 4.52 1.14 6.77
N ARG A 28 5.67 0.88 6.12
CA ARG A 28 6.81 0.17 6.74
C ARG A 28 7.34 0.93 7.97
N GLN A 29 7.47 2.25 7.84
CA GLN A 29 7.86 3.11 8.95
C GLN A 29 6.78 3.12 10.05
N SER A 30 5.52 3.17 9.66
CA SER A 30 4.40 3.11 10.62
C SER A 30 4.43 1.82 11.45
N ARG A 31 4.74 0.67 10.84
CA ARG A 31 4.95 -0.58 11.57
C ARG A 31 6.12 -0.49 12.55
N GLN A 32 7.25 0.11 12.15
CA GLN A 32 8.40 0.31 13.04
C GLN A 32 8.06 1.20 14.24
N ASN A 33 7.13 2.15 14.08
CA ASN A 33 6.63 3.00 15.15
C ASN A 33 5.56 2.32 16.03
N GLY A 34 5.07 1.15 15.64
CA GLY A 34 3.95 0.47 16.31
C GLY A 34 2.56 1.02 15.96
N ASP A 35 2.45 1.85 14.93
CA ASP A 35 1.18 2.41 14.46
C ASP A 35 0.29 1.37 13.75
N ILE A 36 0.92 0.36 13.14
CA ILE A 36 0.26 -0.78 12.50
C ILE A 36 0.98 -2.08 12.88
N SER A 37 0.26 -3.21 12.85
CA SER A 37 0.84 -4.54 13.11
C SER A 37 1.64 -5.08 11.92
N GLU A 38 2.38 -6.17 12.13
CA GLU A 38 3.06 -6.91 11.06
C GLU A 38 2.06 -7.49 10.04
N GLU A 39 0.94 -8.05 10.49
CA GLU A 39 -0.14 -8.55 9.63
C GLU A 39 -0.76 -7.42 8.78
N GLU A 40 -0.93 -6.23 9.36
CA GLU A 40 -1.41 -5.05 8.64
C GLU A 40 -0.41 -4.58 7.58
N GLU A 41 0.90 -4.64 7.88
CA GLU A 41 1.96 -4.34 6.91
C GLU A 41 1.94 -5.32 5.72
N GLU A 42 1.79 -6.62 5.98
CA GLU A 42 1.71 -7.64 4.92
C GLU A 42 0.49 -7.45 4.03
N ASN A 43 -0.67 -7.19 4.61
CA ASN A 43 -1.89 -6.93 3.85
C ASN A 43 -1.76 -5.66 2.97
N LEU A 44 -1.15 -4.60 3.49
CA LEU A 44 -0.88 -3.38 2.71
C LEU A 44 0.12 -3.63 1.58
N LYS A 45 1.14 -4.48 1.76
CA LYS A 45 2.05 -4.90 0.69
C LYS A 45 1.31 -5.62 -0.43
N ASP A 46 0.41 -6.54 -0.09
CA ASP A 46 -0.37 -7.29 -1.08
C ASP A 46 -1.32 -6.40 -1.90
N ILE A 47 -1.91 -5.37 -1.27
CA ILE A 47 -2.74 -4.39 -1.97
C ILE A 47 -1.86 -3.52 -2.88
N ALA A 48 -0.71 -3.06 -2.38
CA ALA A 48 0.23 -2.24 -3.14
C ALA A 48 0.80 -2.97 -4.37
N HIS A 49 1.17 -4.25 -4.24
CA HIS A 49 1.67 -5.05 -5.36
C HIS A 49 0.62 -5.21 -6.45
N ARG A 50 -0.62 -5.57 -6.10
CA ARG A 50 -1.73 -5.67 -7.07
C ARG A 50 -1.97 -4.35 -7.81
N LYS A 51 -1.87 -3.22 -7.10
CA LYS A 51 -2.02 -1.89 -7.71
C LYS A 51 -0.88 -1.57 -8.69
N LEU A 52 0.36 -1.93 -8.34
CA LEU A 52 1.51 -1.78 -9.24
C LEU A 52 1.38 -2.69 -10.46
N GLU A 53 0.90 -3.92 -10.31
CA GLU A 53 0.65 -4.84 -11.42
C GLU A 53 -0.44 -4.32 -12.35
N SER A 54 -1.58 -3.86 -11.83
CA SER A 54 -2.66 -3.27 -12.63
C SER A 54 -2.25 -1.98 -13.36
N GLY A 55 -1.31 -1.21 -12.79
CA GLY A 55 -0.73 -0.04 -13.47
C GLY A 55 0.29 -0.38 -14.56
N ASN A 56 0.71 -1.65 -14.66
CA ASN A 56 1.61 -2.15 -15.71
C ASN A 56 0.86 -2.93 -16.81
N GLU A 57 -0.47 -3.08 -16.70
CA GLU A 57 -1.28 -3.63 -17.79
C GLU A 57 -1.30 -2.60 -18.92
N ASP A 58 -0.51 -2.87 -19.96
CA ASP A 58 -0.57 -2.18 -21.25
C ASP A 58 -2.04 -2.16 -21.71
N PRO A 59 -2.65 -0.99 -21.99
CA PRO A 59 -4.01 -0.91 -22.53
C PRO A 59 -4.15 -1.51 -23.95
N SER A 60 -3.12 -2.18 -24.46
CA SER A 60 -3.05 -2.80 -25.78
C SER A 60 -2.85 -4.32 -25.69
N SER A 61 -3.89 -5.08 -25.36
CA SER A 61 -3.98 -6.53 -25.64
C SER A 61 -5.41 -6.95 -25.91
#